data_AF-A0A0N4ZTS4-F1
#
_entry.id   AF-A0A0N4ZTS4-F1
#
_cell.length_a   1.000
_cell.length_b   1.000
_cell.length_c   1.000
_cell.angle_alpha   90.00
_cell.angle_beta   90.00
_cell.angle_gamma   90.00
#
_symmetry.space_group_name_H-M   'P 1'
#
loop_
_entity.id
_entity.type
_entity.pdbx_description
1 polymer ?
#
loop_
_entity_poly.entity_id
_entity_poly.type
_entity_poly.pdbx_seq_one_letter_code
_entity_poly.pdbx_strand_id
1 'polypeptide(L)'
;MVKPKTEETNKTAKKKNNYFKNKFSDRKRNKVKSAVNEFKNAQETYKRLKKQEEEEKERKRKENEERREKMDEYNKIKKDMNGALRKRTRKGQPNLGAQVEILLKRIERKKSNM
;
A
#
# COMPACT_ATOMS: atom_id res chain seq x y z
N MET A 1 -27.13 95.34 -3.64
CA MET A 1 -27.72 94.18 -2.93
C MET A 1 -26.76 93.01 -3.08
N VAL A 2 -25.92 92.77 -2.07
CA VAL A 2 -26.01 91.70 -1.04
C VAL A 2 -25.78 90.28 -1.61
N LYS A 3 -24.66 89.66 -1.21
CA LYS A 3 -24.28 88.24 -1.44
C LYS A 3 -25.14 87.30 -0.55
N PRO A 4 -25.17 85.97 -0.80
CA PRO A 4 -24.16 85.13 -0.13
C PRO A 4 -23.62 83.94 -0.94
N LYS A 5 -22.42 83.52 -0.52
CA LYS A 5 -21.74 82.27 -0.82
C LYS A 5 -22.48 81.10 -0.16
N THR A 6 -22.48 79.91 -0.77
CA THR A 6 -22.55 78.59 -0.07
C THR A 6 -21.93 77.55 -1.02
N GLU A 7 -20.65 77.26 -0.86
CA GLU A 7 -20.14 76.14 -0.06
C GLU A 7 -20.20 74.80 -0.82
N GLU A 8 -19.09 74.55 -1.52
CA GLU A 8 -18.59 73.22 -1.87
C GLU A 8 -18.55 72.30 -0.63
N THR A 9 -19.60 71.56 -0.32
CA THR A 9 -19.45 70.40 0.57
C THR A 9 -20.57 69.40 0.35
N ASN A 10 -20.36 68.38 -0.50
CA ASN A 10 -20.98 67.08 -0.24
C ASN A 10 -20.07 65.94 -0.71
N LYS A 11 -19.13 65.63 0.20
CA LYS A 11 -18.90 64.27 0.70
C LYS A 11 -18.51 63.25 -0.37
N THR A 12 -17.22 63.28 -0.72
CA THR A 12 -16.47 62.03 -0.85
C THR A 12 -16.77 61.20 0.39
N ALA A 13 -17.68 60.24 0.26
CA ALA A 13 -17.99 59.29 1.30
C ALA A 13 -16.70 58.52 1.57
N LYS A 14 -15.89 59.01 2.51
CA LYS A 14 -14.71 58.33 3.01
C LYS A 14 -15.19 56.95 3.42
N LYS A 15 -14.92 55.94 2.58
CA LYS A 15 -14.98 54.53 3.00
C LYS A 15 -14.19 54.50 4.28
N LYS A 16 -14.89 54.39 5.43
CA LYS A 16 -14.25 54.18 6.72
C LYS A 16 -13.57 52.82 6.58
N ASN A 17 -12.31 52.84 6.18
CA ASN A 17 -11.48 51.65 6.07
C ASN A 17 -11.32 51.12 7.48
N ASN A 18 -12.23 50.22 7.87
CA ASN A 18 -12.18 49.53 9.14
C ASN A 18 -10.99 48.58 9.09
N TYR A 19 -9.81 49.11 9.40
CA TYR A 19 -8.53 48.41 9.43
C TYR A 19 -8.64 47.09 10.20
N PHE A 20 -9.34 47.12 11.35
CA PHE A 20 -9.61 45.92 12.14
C PHE A 20 -10.46 44.88 11.39
N LYS A 21 -11.60 45.26 10.77
CA LYS A 21 -12.42 44.31 9.99
C LYS A 21 -11.63 43.68 8.83
N ASN A 22 -10.84 44.48 8.11
CA ASN A 22 -10.05 43.99 6.99
C ASN A 22 -8.91 43.07 7.47
N LYS A 23 -8.15 43.46 8.51
CA LYS A 23 -7.04 42.66 9.08
C LYS A 23 -7.49 41.32 9.65
N PHE A 24 -8.66 41.26 10.30
CA PHE A 24 -9.22 40.00 10.79
C PHE A 24 -9.83 39.15 9.66
N SER A 25 -10.37 39.77 8.61
CA SER A 25 -10.87 39.06 7.43
C SER A 25 -9.75 38.36 6.64
N ASP A 26 -8.58 38.99 6.54
CA ASP A 26 -7.41 38.41 5.87
C ASP A 26 -6.83 37.24 6.67
N ARG A 27 -6.75 37.36 8.01
CA ARG A 27 -6.41 36.22 8.88
C ARG A 27 -7.39 35.05 8.73
N LYS A 28 -8.69 35.32 8.67
CA LYS A 28 -9.71 34.27 8.48
C LYS A 28 -9.56 33.60 7.11
N ARG A 29 -9.38 34.38 6.04
CA ARG A 29 -9.14 33.84 4.68
C ARG A 29 -7.87 33.01 4.61
N ASN A 30 -6.79 33.46 5.23
CA ASN A 30 -5.52 32.72 5.27
C ASN A 30 -5.67 31.40 6.04
N LYS A 31 -6.41 31.39 7.15
CA LYS A 31 -6.71 30.17 7.91
C LYS A 31 -7.53 29.17 7.10
N VAL A 32 -8.55 29.64 6.38
CA VAL A 32 -9.36 28.78 5.49
C VAL A 32 -8.51 28.24 4.33
N LYS A 33 -7.67 29.08 3.71
CA LYS A 33 -6.75 28.63 2.65
C LYS A 33 -5.76 27.57 3.16
N SER A 34 -5.20 27.75 4.36
CA SER A 34 -4.32 26.74 4.99
C SER A 34 -5.04 25.42 5.18
N ALA A 35 -6.24 25.44 5.78
CA ALA A 35 -7.04 24.24 6.01
C ALA A 35 -7.40 23.50 4.72
N VAL A 36 -7.74 24.23 3.65
CA VAL A 36 -8.02 23.62 2.34
C VAL A 36 -6.76 22.97 1.74
N ASN A 37 -5.61 23.62 1.87
CA ASN A 37 -4.34 23.06 1.39
C ASN A 37 -3.91 21.83 2.21
N GLU A 38 -4.05 21.89 3.54
CA GLU A 38 -3.80 20.75 4.42
C GLU A 38 -4.70 19.56 4.09
N PHE A 39 -5.99 19.81 3.85
CA PHE A 39 -6.93 18.77 3.44
C PHE A 39 -6.55 18.13 2.11
N LYS A 40 -6.18 18.94 1.11
CA LYS A 40 -5.70 18.43 -0.19
C LYS A 40 -4.44 17.59 -0.02
N ASN A 41 -3.47 18.07 0.77
CA ASN A 41 -2.24 17.34 1.06
C ASN A 41 -2.55 16.01 1.76
N ALA A 42 -3.46 16.00 2.74
CA ALA A 42 -3.89 14.79 3.44
C ALA A 42 -4.61 13.79 2.51
N GLN A 43 -5.40 14.30 1.56
CA GLN A 43 -6.07 13.45 0.57
C GLN A 43 -5.06 12.84 -0.40
N GLU A 44 -4.04 13.59 -0.82
CA GLU A 44 -2.96 13.07 -1.65
C GLU A 44 -2.10 12.05 -0.91
N THR A 45 -1.73 12.30 0.34
CA THR A 45 -0.95 11.34 1.14
C THR A 45 -1.73 10.06 1.36
N TYR A 46 -3.03 10.14 1.68
CA TYR A 46 -3.89 8.97 1.79
C TYR A 46 -3.91 8.14 0.51
N LYS A 47 -4.07 8.78 -0.66
CA LYS A 47 -4.04 8.08 -1.96
C LYS A 47 -2.71 7.38 -2.19
N ARG A 48 -1.58 8.02 -1.86
CA ARG A 48 -0.24 7.43 -1.98
C ARG A 48 -0.07 6.23 -1.05
N LEU A 49 -0.45 6.36 0.22
CA LEU A 49 -0.36 5.28 1.21
C LEU A 49 -1.24 4.09 0.81
N LYS A 50 -2.46 4.33 0.35
CA LYS A 50 -3.35 3.28 -0.11
C LYS A 50 -2.76 2.50 -1.29
N LYS A 51 -2.15 3.21 -2.25
CA LYS A 51 -1.47 2.58 -3.38
C LYS A 51 -0.28 1.73 -2.92
N GLN A 52 0.54 2.25 -1.99
CA GLN A 52 1.66 1.50 -1.42
C GLN A 52 1.20 0.25 -0.66
N GLU A 53 0.10 0.33 0.09
CA GLU A 53 -0.47 -0.81 0.81
C GLU A 53 -0.96 -1.90 -0.16
N GLU A 54 -1.64 -1.50 -1.25
CA GLU A 54 -2.08 -2.42 -2.30
C GLU A 54 -0.89 -3.12 -2.99
N GLU A 55 0.15 -2.38 -3.34
CA GLU A 55 1.38 -2.92 -3.93
C GLU A 55 2.11 -3.87 -2.96
N GLU A 56 2.23 -3.51 -1.68
CA GLU A 56 2.86 -4.36 -0.67
C GLU A 56 2.06 -5.64 -0.44
N LYS A 57 0.72 -5.54 -0.41
CA LYS A 57 -0.17 -6.69 -0.29
C LYS A 57 -0.03 -7.63 -1.48
N GLU A 58 0.07 -7.11 -2.69
CA GLU A 58 0.31 -7.93 -3.88
C GLU A 58 1.67 -8.61 -3.84
N ARG A 59 2.73 -7.89 -3.45
CA ARG A 59 4.07 -8.48 -3.27
C ARG A 59 4.07 -9.60 -2.24
N LYS A 60 3.45 -9.38 -1.07
CA LYS A 60 3.31 -10.40 -0.03
C LYS A 60 2.49 -11.60 -0.49
N ARG A 61 1.48 -11.41 -1.34
CA ARG A 61 0.72 -12.52 -1.92
C ARG A 61 1.59 -13.38 -2.82
N LYS A 62 2.33 -12.76 -3.75
CA LYS A 62 3.26 -13.48 -4.64
C LYS A 62 4.32 -14.25 -3.87
N GLU A 63 4.96 -13.61 -2.88
CA GLU A 63 5.97 -14.28 -2.04
C GLU A 63 5.38 -15.47 -1.25
N ASN A 64 4.17 -15.31 -0.72
CA ASN A 64 3.48 -16.38 -0.01
C ASN A 64 3.07 -17.52 -0.95
N GLU A 65 2.65 -17.24 -2.18
CA GLU A 65 2.34 -18.23 -3.21
C GLU A 65 3.59 -19.03 -3.59
N GLU A 66 4.70 -18.35 -3.92
CA GLU A 66 5.98 -19.01 -4.22
C GLU A 66 6.47 -19.87 -3.05
N ARG A 67 6.34 -19.37 -1.83
CA ARG A 67 6.69 -20.13 -0.62
C ARG A 67 5.79 -21.35 -0.46
N ARG A 68 4.48 -21.22 -0.68
CA ARG A 68 3.53 -22.34 -0.60
C ARG A 68 3.85 -23.40 -1.64
N GLU A 69 4.10 -23.01 -2.89
CA GLU A 69 4.46 -23.92 -3.97
C GLU A 69 5.71 -24.73 -3.64
N LYS A 70 6.77 -24.07 -3.17
CA LYS A 70 8.01 -24.76 -2.74
C LYS A 70 7.77 -25.71 -1.56
N MET A 71 6.94 -25.31 -0.61
CA MET A 71 6.59 -26.16 0.54
C MET A 71 5.72 -27.35 0.13
N ASP A 72 4.78 -27.17 -0.79
CA ASP A 72 3.91 -28.21 -1.30
C ASP A 72 4.70 -29.23 -2.12
N GLU A 73 5.65 -28.77 -2.94
CA GLU A 73 6.60 -29.63 -3.62
C GLU A 73 7.40 -30.44 -2.60
N TYR A 74 8.05 -29.78 -1.63
CA TYR A 74 8.81 -30.46 -0.59
C TYR A 74 7.97 -31.51 0.16
N ASN A 75 6.74 -31.16 0.54
CA ASN A 75 5.83 -32.05 1.25
C ASN A 75 5.42 -33.25 0.40
N LYS A 76 5.16 -33.06 -0.90
CA LYS A 76 4.88 -34.14 -1.85
C LYS A 76 6.05 -35.11 -1.92
N ILE A 77 7.26 -34.60 -2.06
CA ILE A 77 8.50 -35.41 -2.08
C ILE A 77 8.65 -36.21 -0.80
N LYS A 78 8.47 -35.56 0.35
CA LYS A 78 8.56 -36.20 1.66
C LYS A 78 7.51 -37.30 1.83
N LYS A 79 6.29 -37.06 1.37
CA LYS A 79 5.19 -38.04 1.41
C LYS A 79 5.50 -39.25 0.54
N ASP A 80 5.96 -39.05 -0.69
CA ASP A 80 6.35 -40.13 -1.61
C ASP A 80 7.50 -40.96 -1.03
N MET A 81 8.48 -40.28 -0.46
CA MET A 81 9.62 -40.92 0.19
C MET A 81 9.18 -41.80 1.37
N ASN A 82 8.40 -41.24 2.28
CA ASN A 82 7.85 -41.98 3.42
C ASN A 82 6.95 -43.13 2.96
N GLY A 83 6.20 -42.93 1.88
CA GLY A 83 5.35 -43.95 1.27
C GLY A 83 6.14 -45.18 0.86
N ALA A 84 7.23 -45.01 0.11
CA ALA A 84 8.01 -46.18 -0.31
C ALA A 84 8.86 -46.79 0.80
N LEU A 85 9.36 -46.00 1.75
CA LEU A 85 10.06 -46.53 2.93
C LEU A 85 9.13 -47.40 3.80
N ARG A 86 7.82 -47.10 3.80
CA ARG A 86 6.81 -47.91 4.49
C ARG A 86 6.39 -49.17 3.70
N LYS A 87 6.63 -49.22 2.38
CA LYS A 87 6.27 -50.39 1.57
C LYS A 87 7.10 -51.59 2.00
N ARG A 88 6.41 -52.71 2.24
CA ARG A 88 7.01 -53.99 2.58
C ARG A 88 6.58 -55.05 1.55
N THR A 89 7.42 -56.06 1.37
CA THR A 89 7.10 -57.24 0.57
C THR A 89 6.08 -58.12 1.30
N ARG A 90 5.53 -59.14 0.62
CA ARG A 90 4.59 -60.10 1.24
C ARG A 90 5.17 -60.80 2.48
N LYS A 91 6.51 -60.93 2.56
CA LYS A 91 7.24 -61.48 3.69
C LYS A 91 7.61 -60.45 4.77
N GLY A 92 7.10 -59.21 4.67
CA GLY A 92 7.32 -58.14 5.65
C GLY A 92 8.66 -57.41 5.54
N GLN A 93 9.53 -57.79 4.61
CA GLN A 93 10.82 -57.12 4.40
C GLN A 93 10.63 -55.76 3.70
N PRO A 94 11.53 -54.79 3.90
CA PRO A 94 11.49 -53.53 3.16
C PRO A 94 11.50 -53.76 1.64
N ASN A 95 10.66 -53.03 0.91
CA ASN A 95 10.63 -53.13 -0.56
C ASN A 95 11.75 -52.27 -1.16
N LEU A 96 12.89 -52.91 -1.46
CA LEU A 96 14.07 -52.24 -2.02
C LEU A 96 13.80 -51.57 -3.37
N GLY A 97 13.00 -52.19 -4.25
CA GLY A 97 12.66 -51.60 -5.55
C GLY A 97 11.98 -50.23 -5.40
N ALA A 98 11.02 -50.15 -4.47
CA ALA A 98 10.32 -48.90 -4.19
C ALA A 98 11.25 -47.82 -3.57
N GLN A 99 12.29 -48.22 -2.82
CA GLN A 99 13.29 -47.29 -2.30
C GLN A 99 14.24 -46.78 -3.38
N VAL A 100 14.67 -47.67 -4.28
CA VAL A 100 15.52 -47.34 -5.43
C VAL A 100 14.82 -46.34 -6.36
N GLU A 101 13.52 -46.51 -6.61
CA GLU A 101 12.74 -45.54 -7.41
C GLU A 101 12.79 -44.11 -6.86
N ILE A 102 12.73 -43.92 -5.53
CA ILE A 102 12.87 -42.59 -4.93
C ILE A 102 14.28 -42.04 -5.09
N LEU A 103 15.29 -42.89 -4.88
CA LEU A 103 16.70 -42.52 -5.05
C LEU A 103 16.96 -42.03 -6.47
N LEU A 104 16.45 -42.73 -7.48
CA LEU A 104 16.54 -42.31 -8.89
C LEU A 104 15.85 -40.97 -9.12
N LYS A 105 14.59 -40.81 -8.68
CA LYS A 105 13.86 -39.53 -8.76
C LYS A 105 14.62 -38.37 -8.08
N ARG A 106 15.31 -38.65 -6.98
CA ARG A 106 16.13 -37.64 -6.27
C ARG A 106 17.37 -37.25 -7.08
N ILE A 107 18.01 -38.20 -7.75
CA ILE A 107 19.16 -37.93 -8.62
C ILE A 107 18.73 -37.13 -9.86
N GLU A 108 17.63 -37.50 -10.50
CA GLU A 108 17.07 -36.79 -11.65
C GLU A 108 16.75 -35.33 -11.31
N ARG A 109 16.09 -35.08 -10.18
CA ARG A 109 15.83 -33.70 -9.71
C ARG A 109 17.11 -32.90 -9.44
N LYS A 110 18.12 -33.54 -8.84
CA LYS A 110 19.42 -32.88 -8.63
C LYS A 110 20.09 -32.49 -9.94
N LYS A 111 19.98 -33.33 -10.98
CA LYS A 111 20.48 -33.02 -12.32
C LYS A 111 19.68 -31.93 -13.03
N SER A 112 18.37 -31.88 -12.82
CA SER A 112 17.49 -30.87 -13.43
C SER A 112 17.59 -29.49 -12.78
N ASN A 113 18.03 -29.42 -11.52
CA ASN A 113 18.21 -28.17 -10.78
C ASN A 113 19.67 -27.64 -10.83
N MET A 114 20.56 -28.36 -11.52
CA MET A 114 21.90 -27.92 -11.90
C MET A 114 21.85 -27.29 -13.29
#